data_AF-A0A838UDD3-F1
#
_entry.id   AF-A0A838UDD3-F1
#
_cell.length_a   1.000
_cell.length_b   1.000
_cell.length_c   1.000
_cell.angle_alpha   90.00
_cell.angle_beta   90.00
_cell.angle_gamma   90.00
#
_symmetry.space_group_name_H-M   'P 1'
#
loop_
_entity.id
_entity.type
_entity.pdbx_description
1 polymer ?
#
loop_
_entity_poly.entity_id
_entity_poly.type
_entity_poly.pdbx_seq_one_letter_code
_entity_poly.pdbx_strand_id
1 'polypeptide(L)'
;PVGRLVGLALAGGGYAGALAWAASPVDAAVLVLLTLAGFYHARIGMRTIIEDYIARPATKTLLLIANTFVCAGAAALTVVCVLKVAFAVGAS
;
A
#
# COMPACT_ATOMS: atom_id res chain seq x y z
N PRO A 1 -0.37 25.37 8.13
CA PRO A 1 -0.06 24.31 9.12
C PRO A 1 -0.72 22.95 8.83
N VAL A 2 -1.95 22.90 8.31
CA VAL A 2 -2.68 21.62 8.08
C VAL A 2 -2.47 21.03 6.66
N GLY A 3 -2.18 21.87 5.65
CA GLY A 3 -2.04 21.44 4.25
C GLY A 3 -0.82 20.56 3.92
N ARG A 4 0.10 20.33 4.88
CA ARG A 4 1.26 19.45 4.72
C ARG A 4 1.00 17.98 5.04
N LEU A 5 -0.09 17.66 5.76
CA LEU A 5 -0.25 16.38 6.47
C LEU A 5 -0.96 15.28 5.67
N VAL A 6 -1.46 15.55 4.45
CA VAL A 6 -2.32 14.60 3.72
C VAL A 6 -2.08 14.62 2.19
N GLY A 7 -0.91 15.08 1.71
CA GLY A 7 -0.54 14.97 0.30
C GLY A 7 -1.02 16.10 -0.64
N LEU A 8 -1.72 17.13 -0.13
CA LEU A 8 -1.97 18.36 -0.92
C LEU A 8 -0.68 19.07 -1.36
N ALA A 9 0.43 18.81 -0.66
CA ALA A 9 1.77 19.31 -1.02
C ALA A 9 2.40 18.60 -2.24
N LEU A 10 1.83 17.48 -2.71
CA LEU A 10 2.32 16.77 -3.90
C LEU A 10 1.98 17.50 -5.21
N ALA A 11 0.94 18.33 -5.22
CA ALA A 11 0.54 19.10 -6.39
C ALA A 11 1.64 20.14 -6.73
N GLY A 12 2.40 19.86 -7.79
CA GLY A 12 3.47 20.73 -8.30
C GLY A 12 4.89 20.45 -7.75
N GLY A 13 5.05 19.51 -6.81
CA GLY A 13 6.35 19.22 -6.17
C GLY A 13 7.28 18.27 -6.94
N GLY A 14 6.77 17.58 -7.96
CA GLY A 14 7.53 16.60 -8.74
C GLY A 14 8.10 15.45 -7.88
N TYR A 15 9.13 14.78 -8.40
CA TYR A 15 9.75 13.63 -7.71
C TYR A 15 10.40 14.02 -6.37
N ALA A 16 11.14 15.14 -6.33
CA ALA A 16 11.79 15.62 -5.11
C ALA A 16 10.78 15.99 -4.02
N GLY A 17 9.67 16.64 -4.39
CA GLY A 17 8.58 16.95 -3.46
C GLY A 17 7.90 15.69 -2.91
N ALA A 18 7.74 14.65 -3.73
CA ALA A 18 7.20 13.37 -3.28
C ALA A 18 8.12 12.66 -2.27
N LEU A 19 9.44 12.68 -2.50
CA LEU A 19 10.42 12.15 -1.55
C LEU A 19 10.39 12.91 -0.24
N ALA A 20 10.41 14.25 -0.28
CA ALA A 20 10.39 15.08 0.93
C ALA A 20 9.10 14.90 1.74
N TRP A 21 7.96 14.69 1.07
CA TRP A 21 6.70 14.39 1.74
C TRP A 21 6.71 13.01 2.38
N ALA A 22 7.09 11.97 1.63
CA ALA A 22 7.16 10.60 2.16
C ALA A 22 8.24 10.40 3.23
N ALA A 23 9.20 11.32 3.35
CA ALA A 23 10.21 11.32 4.40
C ALA A 23 9.67 11.74 5.78
N SER A 24 8.55 12.47 5.83
CA SER A 24 7.92 12.89 7.07
C SER A 24 7.41 11.67 7.86
N PRO A 25 7.77 11.48 9.15
CA PRO A 25 7.36 10.31 9.92
C PRO A 25 5.84 10.11 10.00
N VAL A 26 5.08 11.21 10.06
CA VAL A 26 3.61 11.18 10.13
C VAL A 26 3.03 10.72 8.79
N ASP A 27 3.50 11.29 7.68
CA ASP A 27 3.03 10.94 6.34
C ASP A 27 3.43 9.51 5.96
N ALA A 28 4.65 9.08 6.31
CA ALA A 28 5.10 7.70 6.15
C ALA A 28 4.22 6.71 6.93
N ALA A 29 3.88 7.03 8.19
CA ALA A 29 2.99 6.20 8.98
C ALA A 29 1.59 6.09 8.36
N VAL A 30 1.04 7.21 7.87
CA VAL A 30 -0.25 7.23 7.15
C VAL A 30 -0.18 6.40 5.86
N LEU A 31 0.90 6.51 5.07
CA LEU A 31 1.11 5.71 3.87
C LEU A 31 1.17 4.21 4.17
N VAL A 32 1.86 3.81 5.24
CA VAL A 32 1.90 2.42 5.70
C VAL A 32 0.50 1.94 6.08
N LEU A 33 -0.23 2.70 6.91
CA LEU A 33 -1.58 2.34 7.33
C LEU A 33 -2.54 2.23 6.14
N LEU A 34 -2.49 3.20 5.22
CA LEU A 34 -3.30 3.21 4.00
C LEU A 34 -2.99 1.98 3.13
N THR A 35 -1.71 1.67 2.95
CA THR A 35 -1.27 0.51 2.17
C THR A 35 -1.79 -0.79 2.78
N LEU A 36 -1.62 -0.96 4.10
CA LEU A 36 -2.07 -2.16 4.81
C LEU A 36 -3.60 -2.30 4.76
N ALA A 37 -4.34 -1.23 5.02
CA ALA A 37 -5.79 -1.22 4.94
C ALA A 37 -6.29 -1.47 3.52
N GLY A 38 -5.66 -0.85 2.52
CA GLY A 38 -6.00 -0.99 1.11
C GLY A 38 -5.79 -2.42 0.60
N PHE A 39 -4.64 -3.03 0.87
CA PHE A 39 -4.40 -4.42 0.47
C PHE A 39 -5.20 -5.43 1.29
N TYR A 40 -5.49 -5.14 2.56
CA TYR A 40 -6.42 -5.95 3.35
C TYR A 40 -7.83 -5.93 2.74
N HIS A 41 -8.34 -4.73 2.42
CA HIS A 41 -9.63 -4.53 1.76
C HIS A 41 -9.69 -5.22 0.39
N ALA A 42 -8.66 -5.05 -0.44
CA ALA A 42 -8.56 -5.71 -1.73
C ALA A 42 -8.58 -7.23 -1.60
N ARG A 43 -7.86 -7.80 -0.62
CA ARG A 43 -7.85 -9.24 -0.37
C ARG A 43 -9.24 -9.78 -0.06
N ILE A 44 -9.97 -9.15 0.87
CA ILE A 44 -11.30 -9.63 1.28
C ILE A 44 -12.36 -9.40 0.20
N GLY A 45 -12.30 -8.28 -0.54
CA GLY A 45 -13.21 -8.03 -1.65
C GLY A 45 -12.97 -8.96 -2.84
N MET A 46 -11.71 -9.26 -3.17
CA MET A 46 -11.41 -10.24 -4.22
C MET A 46 -11.79 -11.66 -3.80
N ARG A 47 -11.72 -11.98 -2.50
CA ARG A 47 -12.18 -13.26 -1.98
C ARG A 47 -13.67 -13.48 -2.28
N THR A 48 -14.54 -12.50 -1.99
CA THR A 48 -15.98 -12.66 -2.23
C THR A 48 -16.27 -12.88 -3.71
N ILE A 49 -15.62 -12.12 -4.60
CA ILE A 49 -15.71 -12.32 -6.05
C ILE A 49 -15.28 -13.74 -6.45
N ILE A 50 -14.14 -14.24 -5.96
CA ILE A 50 -13.69 -15.59 -6.28
C ILE A 50 -14.68 -16.65 -5.77
N GLU A 51 -15.22 -16.46 -4.57
CA GLU A 51 -16.16 -17.39 -3.96
C GLU A 51 -17.49 -17.47 -4.72
N ASP A 52 -17.98 -16.33 -5.22
CA ASP A 52 -19.26 -16.20 -5.92
C ASP A 52 -19.18 -16.65 -7.38
N TYR A 53 -18.07 -16.36 -8.08
CA TYR A 53 -18.01 -16.53 -9.54
C TYR A 53 -17.19 -17.74 -10.02
N ILE A 54 -16.40 -18.39 -9.17
CA ILE A 54 -15.58 -19.54 -9.58
C ILE A 54 -16.22 -20.85 -9.12
N ALA A 55 -16.77 -21.64 -10.05
CA ALA A 55 -17.42 -22.91 -9.71
C ALA A 55 -16.42 -24.07 -9.48
N ARG A 56 -15.30 -24.10 -10.20
CA ARG A 56 -14.35 -25.22 -10.15
C ARG A 56 -13.54 -25.20 -8.84
N PRO A 57 -13.59 -26.25 -8.00
CA PRO A 57 -12.97 -26.22 -6.67
C PRO A 57 -11.45 -25.99 -6.70
N ALA A 58 -10.73 -26.69 -7.59
CA ALA A 58 -9.27 -26.55 -7.69
C ALA A 58 -8.85 -25.13 -8.10
N THR A 59 -9.54 -24.55 -9.10
CA THR A 59 -9.28 -23.18 -9.56
C THR A 59 -9.61 -22.16 -8.47
N LYS A 60 -10.73 -22.34 -7.75
CA LYS A 60 -11.11 -21.48 -6.61
C LYS A 60 -10.00 -21.45 -5.56
N THR A 61 -9.53 -22.62 -5.12
CA THR A 61 -8.45 -22.72 -4.12
C THR A 61 -7.17 -22.05 -4.59
N LEU A 62 -6.74 -22.30 -5.83
CA LEU A 62 -5.55 -21.67 -6.40
C LEU A 62 -5.67 -20.14 -6.42
N LEU A 63 -6.82 -19.61 -6.85
CA LEU A 63 -7.06 -18.17 -6.90
C LEU A 63 -7.11 -17.52 -5.51
N LEU A 64 -7.70 -18.19 -4.51
CA LEU A 64 -7.71 -17.69 -3.12
C LEU A 64 -6.30 -17.62 -2.51
N ILE A 65 -5.48 -18.63 -2.80
CA ILE A 65 -4.07 -18.68 -2.41
C ILE A 65 -3.30 -17.54 -3.10
N ALA A 66 -3.43 -17.44 -4.43
CA ALA A 66 -2.78 -16.40 -5.22
C ALA A 66 -3.19 -14.99 -4.76
N ASN A 67 -4.49 -14.73 -4.53
CA ASN A 67 -4.99 -13.46 -4.02
C ASN A 67 -4.34 -13.08 -2.68
N THR A 68 -4.19 -14.06 -1.76
CA THR A 68 -3.53 -13.82 -0.48
C THR A 68 -2.05 -13.47 -0.65
N PHE A 69 -1.31 -14.23 -1.46
CA PHE A 69 0.12 -13.98 -1.67
C PHE A 69 0.40 -12.70 -2.45
N VAL A 70 -0.39 -12.38 -3.47
CA VAL A 70 -0.26 -11.13 -4.23
C VAL A 70 -0.52 -9.93 -3.32
N CYS A 71 -1.62 -9.94 -2.56
CA CYS A 71 -1.92 -8.82 -1.64
C CYS A 71 -0.87 -8.69 -0.54
N ALA A 72 -0.44 -9.81 0.07
CA ALA A 72 0.58 -9.78 1.12
C ALA A 72 1.95 -9.33 0.60
N GLY A 73 2.37 -9.85 -0.56
CA GLY A 73 3.64 -9.48 -1.19
C GLY A 73 3.67 -8.02 -1.63
N ALA A 74 2.59 -7.53 -2.24
CA ALA A 74 2.47 -6.12 -2.63
C ALA A 74 2.47 -5.20 -1.41
N ALA A 75 1.71 -5.54 -0.35
CA ALA A 75 1.71 -4.77 0.89
C ALA A 75 3.11 -4.72 1.53
N ALA A 76 3.79 -5.86 1.64
CA ALA A 76 5.13 -5.93 2.20
C ALA A 76 6.14 -5.10 1.38
N LEU A 77 6.13 -5.22 0.05
CA LEU A 77 7.00 -4.46 -0.82
C LEU A 77 6.77 -2.95 -0.68
N THR A 78 5.51 -2.51 -0.71
CA THR A 78 5.16 -1.09 -0.54
C THR A 78 5.60 -0.57 0.82
N VAL A 79 5.37 -1.31 1.91
CA VAL A 79 5.83 -0.91 3.26
C VAL A 79 7.35 -0.77 3.30
N VAL A 80 8.09 -1.74 2.75
CA VAL A 80 9.57 -1.67 2.68
C VAL A 80 10.01 -0.43 1.91
N CYS A 81 9.39 -0.13 0.77
CA CYS A 81 9.70 1.06 -0.03
C CYS A 81 9.43 2.37 0.73
N VAL A 82 8.28 2.48 1.41
CA VAL A 82 7.93 3.68 2.21
C VAL A 82 8.93 3.88 3.34
N LEU A 83 9.25 2.82 4.09
CA LEU A 83 10.22 2.88 5.19
C LEU A 83 11.63 3.21 4.69
N LYS A 84 12.03 2.69 3.52
CA LYS A 84 13.30 3.04 2.90
C LYS A 84 13.39 4.53 2.59
N VAL A 85 12.33 5.16 2.09
CA VAL A 85 12.32 6.62 1.85
C VAL A 85 12.35 7.39 3.17
N ALA A 86 11.53 6.98 4.15
CA ALA A 86 11.46 7.62 5.46
C ALA A 86 12.82 7.66 6.18
N PHE A 87 13.58 6.55 6.14
CA PHE A 87 14.87 6.48 6.82
C PHE A 87 16.05 7.00 5.99
N ALA A 88 15.98 6.96 4.66
CA ALA A 88 17.07 7.45 3.82
C ALA A 88 17.23 8.98 3.85
N VAL A 89 16.13 9.73 3.95
CA VAL A 89 16.15 11.20 3.99
C VAL A 89 16.41 11.74 5.41
N GLY A 90 16.01 11.00 6.46
CA GLY A 90 16.28 11.42 7.85
C GLY A 90 17.75 11.29 8.29
N ALA A 91 18.61 10.68 7.46
CA ALA A 91 20.04 10.46 7.73
C ALA A 91 20.99 11.41 6.98
N SER A 92 20.44 12.44 6.31
CA SER A 92 21.16 13.47 5.52
C SER A 92 20.79 14.87 5.98
#